data_AF-A0A2V9UMV7-F1
#
_entry.id   AF-A0A2V9UMV7-F1
#
_cell.length_a   1.000
_cell.length_b   1.000
_cell.length_c   1.000
_cell.angle_alpha   90.00
_cell.angle_beta   90.00
_cell.angle_gamma   90.00
#
_symmetry.space_group_name_H-M   'P 1'
#
loop_
_entity.id
_entity.type
_entity.pdbx_description
1 polymer ?
#
loop_
_entity_poly.entity_id
_entity_poly.type
_entity_poly.pdbx_seq_one_letter_code
_entity_poly.pdbx_strand_id
1 'polypeptide(L)'
;MFRLSAGVLTVALICALGIAGAASSPNEQLPAGAMQEKASAACLTCHEARIILQQRLGKPAWTREMDKMVKWGAVVDPQDRDALIDYFSANFGPDQPAYVATKSSGAPVMKSRSKPKH
;
A
#
# COMPACT_ATOMS: atom_id res chain seq x y z
N MET A 1 -64.15 10.34 15.95
CA MET A 1 -64.02 9.52 17.18
C MET A 1 -62.54 9.15 17.32
N PHE A 2 -61.94 9.54 18.44
CA PHE A 2 -60.51 9.46 18.76
C PHE A 2 -59.96 8.03 18.81
N ARG A 3 -58.68 7.83 18.42
CA ARG A 3 -57.61 7.42 19.35
C ARG A 3 -56.22 7.51 18.71
N LEU A 4 -55.44 8.49 19.19
CA LEU A 4 -53.97 8.49 19.20
C LEU A 4 -53.51 7.57 20.33
N SER A 5 -52.54 6.69 20.08
CA SER A 5 -51.76 6.05 21.15
C SER A 5 -50.27 6.18 20.81
N ALA A 6 -49.61 7.06 21.55
CA ALA A 6 -48.16 7.11 21.72
C ALA A 6 -47.69 5.91 22.58
N GLY A 7 -46.43 5.50 22.42
CA GLY A 7 -45.81 4.49 23.28
C GLY A 7 -44.67 3.75 22.55
N VAL A 8 -43.49 4.34 22.41
CA VAL A 8 -42.38 4.26 23.38
C VAL A 8 -41.57 2.96 23.23
N LEU A 9 -40.28 3.17 22.93
CA LEU A 9 -39.13 2.29 23.19
C LEU A 9 -39.16 0.86 22.60
N THR A 10 -38.33 0.67 21.58
CA THR A 10 -37.21 -0.27 21.72
C THR A 10 -36.11 0.14 20.75
N VAL A 11 -35.16 0.90 21.29
CA VAL A 11 -33.83 1.06 20.72
C VAL A 11 -33.24 -0.35 20.64
N ALA A 12 -33.26 -0.96 19.45
CA ALA A 12 -32.44 -2.12 19.16
C ALA A 12 -31.00 -1.64 18.94
N LEU A 13 -30.37 -1.25 20.05
CA LEU A 13 -28.93 -1.35 20.25
C LEU A 13 -28.59 -2.86 20.29
N ILE A 14 -27.36 -3.22 19.91
CA ILE A 14 -26.78 -4.58 19.76
C ILE A 14 -26.83 -5.02 18.28
N CYS A 15 -25.75 -5.08 17.50
CA CYS A 15 -24.40 -5.53 17.81
C CYS A 15 -23.33 -4.47 17.50
N ALA A 16 -22.62 -4.07 18.55
CA ALA A 16 -21.33 -3.42 18.46
C ALA A 16 -20.26 -4.39 17.90
N LEU A 17 -19.49 -3.86 16.96
CA LEU A 17 -18.03 -3.93 16.88
C LEU A 17 -17.38 -5.31 16.74
N GLY A 18 -16.87 -5.55 15.53
CA GLY A 18 -15.82 -6.54 15.31
C GLY A 18 -15.53 -6.82 13.85
N ILE A 19 -15.56 -5.82 12.95
CA ILE A 19 -14.90 -6.01 11.66
C ILE A 19 -13.41 -6.01 11.97
N ALA A 20 -12.83 -7.19 12.16
CA ALA A 20 -11.38 -7.37 12.19
C ALA A 20 -10.86 -7.04 10.78
N GLY A 21 -10.67 -5.74 10.52
CA GLY A 21 -10.01 -5.23 9.33
C GLY A 21 -8.51 -5.49 9.41
N ALA A 22 -8.10 -6.76 9.35
CA ALA A 22 -6.74 -7.12 8.94
C ALA A 22 -6.76 -7.44 7.45
N ALA A 23 -7.01 -6.42 6.62
CA ALA A 23 -6.95 -6.55 5.18
C ALA A 23 -6.05 -5.45 4.61
N SER A 24 -4.74 -5.69 4.65
CA SER A 24 -3.80 -5.10 3.69
C SER A 24 -2.61 -6.03 3.52
N SER A 25 -2.64 -6.80 2.45
CA SER A 25 -1.47 -7.04 1.60
C SER A 25 -1.96 -7.47 0.23
N PRO A 26 -1.77 -6.63 -0.79
CA PRO A 26 -1.37 -7.19 -2.09
C PRO A 26 0.05 -6.78 -2.49
N ASN A 27 0.53 -5.62 -2.02
CA ASN A 27 1.92 -5.17 -1.98
C ASN A 27 1.91 -3.78 -1.33
N GLU A 28 2.74 -3.55 -0.32
CA GLU A 28 2.66 -2.43 0.63
C GLU A 28 2.41 -1.06 0.00
N GLN A 29 1.38 -0.35 0.48
CA GLN A 29 1.01 0.95 -0.08
C GLN A 29 2.11 2.00 0.13
N LEU A 30 2.26 2.91 -0.84
CA LEU A 30 3.10 4.09 -0.67
C LEU A 30 2.50 5.01 0.42
N PRO A 31 3.31 5.78 1.17
CA PRO A 31 2.85 6.68 2.22
C PRO A 31 1.77 7.66 1.75
N ALA A 32 0.80 7.96 2.61
CA ALA A 32 -0.22 8.93 2.28
C ALA A 32 0.38 10.31 1.95
N GLY A 33 -0.19 11.00 0.97
CA GLY A 33 0.25 12.36 0.60
C GLY A 33 -0.27 12.79 -0.76
N ALA A 34 -0.07 14.07 -1.09
CA ALA A 34 -0.57 14.69 -2.32
C ALA A 34 -0.13 13.95 -3.61
N MET A 35 1.02 13.28 -3.57
CA MET A 35 1.59 12.56 -4.72
C MET A 35 1.41 11.04 -4.66
N GLN A 36 0.79 10.48 -3.62
CA GLN A 36 0.67 9.03 -3.43
C GLN A 36 -0.04 8.36 -4.61
N GLU A 37 -1.19 8.89 -5.03
CA GLU A 37 -1.99 8.33 -6.12
C GLU A 37 -1.24 8.42 -7.46
N LYS A 38 -0.60 9.55 -7.73
CA LYS A 38 0.19 9.74 -8.96
C LYS A 38 1.42 8.83 -8.99
N ALA A 39 2.11 8.67 -7.86
CA ALA A 39 3.22 7.74 -7.73
C ALA A 39 2.77 6.29 -7.94
N SER A 40 1.61 5.93 -7.38
CA SER A 40 1.03 4.60 -7.52
C SER A 40 0.69 4.30 -8.98
N ALA A 41 0.01 5.24 -9.65
CA ALA A 41 -0.38 5.10 -11.05
C ALA A 41 0.83 5.04 -12.01
N ALA A 42 1.87 5.84 -11.76
CA ALA A 42 3.03 5.92 -12.66
C ALA A 42 4.02 4.75 -12.46
N CYS A 43 4.20 4.26 -11.23
CA CYS A 43 5.30 3.36 -10.90
C CYS A 43 4.87 1.92 -10.58
N LEU A 44 3.64 1.69 -10.14
CA LEU A 44 3.19 0.36 -9.68
C LEU A 44 2.56 -0.49 -10.78
N THR A 45 2.57 -0.01 -12.02
CA THR A 45 2.09 -0.75 -13.19
C THR A 45 3.10 -1.80 -13.67
N CYS A 46 4.39 -1.62 -13.38
CA CYS A 46 5.46 -2.51 -13.84
C CYS A 46 6.12 -3.30 -12.72
N HIS A 47 6.09 -2.82 -11.47
CA HIS A 47 6.69 -3.50 -10.34
C HIS A 47 5.95 -3.22 -9.04
N GLU A 48 6.20 -4.04 -8.02
CA GLU A 48 5.63 -3.86 -6.70
C GLU A 48 6.19 -2.62 -5.97
N ALA A 49 5.39 -2.06 -5.07
CA ALA A 49 5.76 -0.90 -4.26
C ALA A 49 6.95 -1.17 -3.33
N ARG A 50 7.16 -2.43 -2.94
CA ARG A 50 8.27 -2.84 -2.08
C ARG A 50 9.63 -2.40 -2.61
N ILE A 51 9.83 -2.36 -3.92
CA ILE A 51 11.09 -1.86 -4.53
C ILE A 51 11.33 -0.40 -4.13
N ILE A 52 10.28 0.43 -4.08
CA ILE A 52 10.35 1.83 -3.67
C ILE A 52 10.55 1.94 -2.15
N LEU A 53 9.77 1.18 -1.37
CA LEU A 53 9.78 1.24 0.10
C LEU A 53 11.14 0.89 0.71
N GLN A 54 11.93 0.07 0.03
CA GLN A 54 13.26 -0.36 0.46
C GLN A 54 14.35 0.72 0.29
N GLN A 55 14.10 1.77 -0.47
CA GLN A 55 15.12 2.75 -0.84
C GLN A 55 15.40 3.76 0.27
N ARG A 56 16.66 4.12 0.50
CA ARG A 56 17.07 5.21 1.41
C ARG A 56 17.95 6.19 0.66
N LEU A 57 17.33 6.85 -0.31
CA LEU A 57 18.02 7.66 -1.32
C LEU A 57 17.76 9.15 -1.05
N GLY A 58 18.80 9.97 -1.19
CA GLY A 58 18.65 11.43 -1.20
C GLY A 58 18.09 11.93 -2.53
N LYS A 59 17.65 13.20 -2.56
CA LYS A 59 17.06 13.84 -3.73
C LYS A 59 17.84 13.63 -5.05
N PRO A 60 19.18 13.78 -5.11
CA PRO A 60 19.92 13.55 -6.34
C PRO A 60 19.86 12.11 -6.85
N ALA A 61 19.75 11.13 -5.96
CA ALA A 61 19.62 9.73 -6.33
C ALA A 61 18.19 9.41 -6.79
N TRP A 62 17.17 9.95 -6.12
CA TRP A 62 15.78 9.85 -6.57
C TRP A 62 15.55 10.49 -7.94
N THR A 63 16.20 11.61 -8.25
CA THR A 63 16.17 12.20 -9.59
C THR A 63 16.66 11.20 -10.64
N ARG A 64 17.78 10.51 -10.39
CA ARG A 64 18.31 9.51 -11.32
C ARG A 64 17.40 8.29 -11.46
N GLU A 65 16.77 7.83 -10.39
CA GLU A 65 15.81 6.73 -10.47
C GLU A 65 14.56 7.12 -11.24
N MET A 66 14.05 8.35 -11.04
CA MET A 66 12.94 8.89 -11.82
C MET A 66 13.29 8.94 -13.33
N ASP A 67 14.47 9.45 -13.68
CA ASP A 67 14.94 9.50 -15.06
C ASP A 67 15.06 8.10 -15.68
N LYS A 68 15.56 7.13 -14.90
CA LYS A 68 15.65 5.73 -15.33
C LYS A 68 14.27 5.15 -15.60
N MET A 69 13.29 5.38 -14.72
CA MET A 69 11.94 4.87 -14.88
C MET A 69 11.24 5.48 -16.10
N VAL A 70 11.37 6.80 -16.31
CA VAL A 70 10.83 7.47 -17.50
C VAL A 70 11.46 6.91 -18.78
N LYS A 71 12.78 6.70 -18.77
CA LYS A 71 13.49 6.06 -19.89
C LYS A 71 13.02 4.63 -20.16
N TRP A 72 12.56 3.91 -19.14
CA TRP A 72 12.01 2.56 -19.26
C TRP A 72 10.51 2.51 -19.56
N GLY A 73 9.86 3.67 -19.72
CA GLY A 73 8.47 3.77 -20.16
C GLY A 73 7.48 4.16 -19.07
N ALA A 74 7.93 4.53 -17.87
CA ALA A 74 7.03 5.13 -16.88
C ALA A 74 6.50 6.48 -17.41
N VAL A 75 5.18 6.64 -17.39
CA VAL A 75 4.52 7.86 -17.83
C VAL A 75 4.35 8.79 -16.63
N VAL A 76 5.15 9.86 -16.60
CA VAL A 76 5.12 10.88 -15.55
C VAL A 76 4.85 12.23 -16.21
N ASP A 77 3.85 12.95 -15.70
CA ASP A 77 3.59 14.32 -16.15
C ASP A 77 4.81 15.21 -15.82
N PRO A 78 5.37 15.97 -16.78
CA PRO A 78 6.49 16.87 -16.53
C PRO A 78 6.23 17.87 -15.39
N GLN A 79 4.99 18.29 -15.17
CA GLN A 79 4.61 19.22 -14.11
C GLN A 79 4.64 18.57 -12.72
N ASP A 80 4.46 17.26 -12.65
CA ASP A 80 4.44 16.49 -11.40
C ASP A 80 5.81 15.88 -11.04
N ARG A 81 6.75 15.83 -12.00
CA ARG A 81 8.03 15.14 -11.85
C ARG A 81 8.79 15.56 -10.60
N ASP A 82 8.95 16.86 -10.40
CA ASP A 82 9.73 17.37 -9.27
C ASP A 82 9.01 17.14 -7.93
N ALA A 83 7.68 17.27 -7.91
CA ALA A 83 6.87 16.97 -6.74
C ALA A 83 6.93 15.47 -6.36
N LEU A 84 6.98 14.57 -7.34
CA LEU A 84 7.20 13.13 -7.10
C LEU A 84 8.59 12.86 -6.53
N ILE A 85 9.64 13.51 -7.07
CA ILE A 85 11.01 13.38 -6.55
C ILE A 85 11.08 13.86 -5.09
N ASP A 86 10.44 14.98 -4.77
CA ASP A 86 10.38 15.51 -3.40
C ASP A 86 9.59 14.57 -2.48
N TYR A 87 8.46 14.04 -2.95
CA TYR A 87 7.70 13.04 -2.22
C TYR A 87 8.53 11.79 -1.91
N PHE A 88 9.24 11.22 -2.89
CA PHE A 88 10.09 10.05 -2.64
C PHE A 88 11.26 10.39 -1.70
N SER A 89 11.87 11.55 -1.86
CA SER A 89 12.98 11.99 -1.01
C SER A 89 12.56 12.20 0.44
N ALA A 90 11.38 12.76 0.67
CA ALA A 90 10.86 13.00 2.01
C ALA A 90 10.49 11.68 2.72
N ASN A 91 9.87 10.76 1.99
CA ASN A 91 9.35 9.51 2.57
C ASN A 91 10.39 8.37 2.62
N PHE A 92 11.42 8.44 1.78
CA PHE A 92 12.40 7.37 1.58
C PHE A 92 13.83 7.92 1.50
N GLY A 93 14.08 8.99 2.27
CA GLY A 93 15.39 9.62 2.43
C GLY A 93 16.39 8.79 3.25
N PRO A 94 17.67 9.21 3.31
CA PRO A 94 18.72 8.50 4.06
C PRO A 94 18.43 8.34 5.55
N ASP A 95 17.68 9.28 6.14
CA ASP A 95 17.35 9.30 7.57
C ASP A 95 16.12 8.47 7.94
N GLN A 96 15.44 7.89 6.94
CA GLN A 96 14.26 7.06 7.19
C GLN A 96 14.67 5.69 7.75
N PRO A 97 13.91 5.12 8.70
CA PRO A 97 14.25 3.83 9.31
C PRO A 97 14.34 2.73 8.26
N ALA A 98 15.21 1.73 8.38
CA ALA A 98 15.30 0.66 7.39
C ALA A 98 13.94 -0.02 7.14
N TYR A 99 13.69 -0.44 5.90
CA TYR A 99 12.46 -1.13 5.55
C TYR A 99 12.40 -2.50 6.24
N VAL A 100 11.31 -2.76 6.96
CA VAL A 100 11.06 -4.03 7.64
C VAL A 100 9.99 -4.78 6.88
N ALA A 101 10.40 -5.80 6.11
CA ALA A 101 9.45 -6.67 5.44
C ALA A 101 8.61 -7.43 6.48
N THR A 102 7.29 -7.31 6.41
CA THR A 102 6.42 -8.28 7.08
C THR A 102 6.61 -9.62 6.38
N LYS A 103 7.15 -10.61 7.09
CA LYS A 103 7.15 -11.98 6.59
C LYS A 103 5.69 -12.39 6.46
N SER A 104 5.20 -12.47 5.23
CA SER A 104 3.90 -13.05 4.96
C SER A 104 3.92 -14.47 5.53
N SER A 105 3.05 -14.77 6.50
CA SER A 105 2.92 -16.09 7.11
C SER A 105 2.34 -17.08 6.11
N GLY A 106 3.09 -17.39 5.07
CA GLY A 106 2.88 -18.57 4.24
C GLY A 106 3.31 -19.77 5.07
N ALA A 107 2.36 -20.47 5.69
CA ALA A 107 2.63 -21.80 6.21
C ALA A 107 3.26 -22.65 5.09
N PRO A 108 4.33 -23.42 5.34
CA PRO A 108 4.93 -24.25 4.31
C PRO A 108 3.89 -25.29 3.90
N VAL A 109 3.39 -25.21 2.66
CA VAL A 109 2.67 -26.32 2.04
C VAL A 109 3.69 -27.43 1.84
N MET A 110 3.78 -28.29 2.85
CA MET A 110 4.55 -29.53 2.79
C MET A 110 3.86 -30.43 1.77
N LYS A 111 4.34 -30.41 0.51
CA LYS A 111 3.95 -31.38 -0.51
C LYS A 111 4.34 -32.76 0.01
N SER A 112 3.36 -33.58 0.39
CA SER A 112 3.56 -35.00 0.63
C SER A 112 4.00 -35.66 -0.69
N ARG A 113 5.29 -35.99 -0.80
CA ARG A 113 5.78 -36.88 -1.85
C ARG A 113 5.37 -38.30 -1.49
N SER A 114 4.21 -38.74 -1.98
CA SER A 114 3.91 -40.16 -2.07
C SER A 114 4.71 -40.73 -3.25
N LYS A 115 5.79 -41.45 -2.94
CA LYS A 115 6.60 -42.21 -3.90
C LYS A 115 5.85 -43.52 -4.22
N PRO A 116 5.52 -43.83 -5.50
CA PRO A 116 4.97 -45.15 -5.83
C PRO A 116 6.07 -46.21 -5.63
N LYS A 117 5.70 -47.33 -4.98
CA LYS A 117 6.55 -48.52 -4.89
C LYS A 117 6.46 -49.26 -6.22
N HIS A 118 7.61 -49.61 -6.79
CA HIS A 118 7.72 -50.63 -7.82
C HIS A 118 7.48 -52.01 -7.21
#